data_AF-A0AAU5N844-F1
#
_entry.id   AF-A0AAU5N844-F1
#
_cell.length_a   1.000
_cell.length_b   1.000
_cell.length_c   1.000
_cell.angle_alpha   90.00
_cell.angle_beta   90.00
_cell.angle_gamma   90.00
#
_symmetry.space_group_name_H-M   'P 1'
#
loop_
_entity.id
_entity.type
_entity.pdbx_description
1 polymer ?
#
loop_
_entity_poly.entity_id
_entity_poly.type
_entity_poly.pdbx_seq_one_letter_code
_entity_poly.pdbx_strand_id
1 'polypeptide(L)'
;MSKRPQLPGDPSDLYLRISYDDELWDTPQADTLERWSVSVLHRRRMHDGGQGPAATGNCVTVGCPACTVEDATVGSMTFYRVHLDRGRNAFRAMEQESEELY
;
A
#
# COMPACT_ATOMS: atom_id res chain seq x y z
N MET A 1 7.17 -15.16 -28.18
CA MET A 1 7.60 -15.25 -26.77
C MET A 1 7.17 -13.98 -26.04
N SER A 2 6.07 -14.04 -25.29
CA SER A 2 5.60 -12.88 -24.52
C SER A 2 6.57 -12.58 -23.39
N LYS A 3 7.25 -11.43 -23.45
CA LYS A 3 8.04 -10.89 -22.35
C LYS A 3 7.09 -10.74 -21.15
N ARG A 4 7.24 -11.58 -20.13
CA ARG A 4 6.61 -11.30 -18.83
C ARG A 4 7.12 -9.93 -18.39
N PRO A 5 6.26 -9.00 -17.95
CA PRO A 5 6.73 -7.78 -17.32
C PRO A 5 7.66 -8.20 -16.18
N GLN A 6 8.95 -7.91 -16.32
CA GLN A 6 9.86 -8.04 -15.19
C GLN A 6 9.36 -7.04 -14.16
N LEU A 7 8.89 -7.54 -13.03
CA LEU A 7 8.63 -6.70 -11.87
C LEU A 7 9.91 -5.87 -11.63
N PRO A 8 9.80 -4.56 -11.36
CA PRO A 8 10.95 -3.65 -11.32
C PRO A 8 11.91 -3.88 -10.13
N GLY A 9 11.97 -5.08 -9.56
CA GLY A 9 12.87 -5.49 -8.49
C GLY A 9 12.64 -6.93 -8.01
N ASP A 10 13.41 -7.34 -7.00
CA ASP A 10 13.27 -8.65 -6.36
C ASP A 10 11.92 -8.71 -5.63
N PRO A 11 11.07 -9.72 -5.87
CA PRO A 11 9.82 -9.91 -5.14
C PRO A 11 10.00 -9.99 -3.61
N SER A 12 11.20 -10.35 -3.13
CA SER A 12 11.54 -10.37 -1.71
C SER A 12 11.63 -8.97 -1.08
N ASP A 13 11.78 -7.92 -1.89
CA ASP A 13 11.76 -6.53 -1.45
C ASP A 13 10.34 -5.94 -1.39
N LEU A 14 9.33 -6.74 -1.74
CA LEU A 14 7.93 -6.37 -1.60
C LEU A 14 7.42 -6.67 -0.19
N TYR A 15 6.67 -5.73 0.37
CA TYR A 15 6.00 -5.94 1.64
C TYR A 15 4.67 -5.19 1.69
N LEU A 16 3.79 -5.65 2.58
CA LEU A 16 2.46 -5.05 2.77
C LEU A 16 2.51 -4.01 3.88
N ARG A 17 1.92 -2.84 3.60
CA ARG A 17 1.52 -1.88 4.63
C ARG A 17 0.00 -1.92 4.75
N ILE A 18 -0.48 -2.30 5.92
CA ILE A 18 -1.91 -2.37 6.25
C ILE A 18 -2.17 -1.28 7.27
N SER A 19 -3.07 -0.36 6.97
CA SER A 19 -3.47 0.72 7.87
C SER A 19 -4.99 0.79 7.99
N TYR A 20 -5.46 1.01 9.22
CA TYR A 20 -6.84 1.36 9.47
C TYR A 20 -7.08 2.79 8.98
N ASP A 21 -8.22 2.99 8.32
CA ASP A 21 -8.69 4.27 7.84
C ASP A 21 -9.98 4.61 8.59
N ASP A 22 -9.92 5.69 9.37
CA ASP A 22 -11.02 6.13 10.23
C ASP A 22 -12.03 6.99 9.47
N GLU A 23 -11.93 7.14 8.14
CA GLU A 23 -12.86 7.96 7.33
C GLU A 23 -14.35 7.61 7.48
N LEU A 24 -14.70 6.46 8.07
CA LEU A 24 -16.09 6.11 8.37
C LEU A 24 -16.59 6.65 9.72
N TRP A 25 -15.75 7.32 10.51
CA TRP A 25 -16.07 7.69 11.90
C TRP A 25 -17.36 8.51 12.06
N ASP A 26 -17.71 9.35 11.09
CA ASP A 26 -18.90 10.20 11.09
C ASP A 26 -20.08 9.59 10.33
N THR A 27 -19.91 8.40 9.76
CA THR A 27 -20.94 7.73 8.98
C THR A 27 -21.78 6.79 9.86
N PRO A 28 -23.07 6.59 9.56
CA PRO A 28 -23.89 5.59 10.23
C PRO A 28 -23.35 4.15 10.17
N GLN A 29 -22.36 3.89 9.33
CA GLN A 29 -21.73 2.60 9.08
C GLN A 29 -20.51 2.36 9.97
N ALA A 30 -19.97 3.36 10.68
CA ALA A 30 -18.74 3.24 11.48
C ALA A 30 -18.75 2.06 12.47
N ASP A 31 -19.92 1.75 13.05
CA ASP A 31 -20.08 0.63 13.99
C ASP A 31 -20.13 -0.74 13.28
N THR A 32 -20.40 -0.76 11.98
CA THR A 32 -20.62 -1.97 11.16
C THR A 32 -19.42 -2.28 10.26
N LEU A 33 -18.73 -1.23 9.77
CA LEU A 33 -17.67 -1.32 8.78
C LEU A 33 -16.40 -0.64 9.30
N GLU A 34 -15.28 -1.31 9.06
CA GLU A 34 -13.96 -0.70 9.16
C GLU A 34 -13.36 -0.61 7.76
N ARG A 35 -12.87 0.56 7.37
CA ARG A 35 -12.11 0.77 6.14
C ARG A 35 -10.63 0.49 6.42
N TRP A 36 -10.00 -0.27 5.55
CA TRP A 36 -8.61 -0.68 5.66
C TRP A 36 -7.90 -0.42 4.34
N SER A 37 -6.82 0.35 4.40
CA SER A 37 -5.95 0.62 3.26
C SER A 37 -4.80 -0.37 3.24
N VAL A 38 -4.66 -1.14 2.16
CA VAL A 38 -3.57 -2.08 1.95
C VAL A 38 -2.72 -1.60 0.79
N SER A 39 -1.46 -1.27 1.07
CA SER A 39 -0.48 -0.89 0.05
C SER A 39 0.57 -1.98 -0.11
N VAL A 40 0.93 -2.31 -1.35
CA VAL A 40 2.12 -3.08 -1.67
C VAL A 40 3.25 -2.08 -1.87
N LEU A 41 4.24 -2.13 -0.99
CA LEU A 41 5.42 -1.28 -1.03
C LEU A 41 6.60 -2.08 -1.59
N HIS A 42 7.42 -1.42 -2.39
CA HIS A 42 8.68 -1.95 -2.89
C HIS A 42 9.83 -1.16 -2.26
N ARG A 43 10.61 -1.82 -1.42
CA ARG A 43 11.77 -1.21 -0.77
C ARG A 43 12.91 -1.06 -1.76
N ARG A 44 13.33 0.17 -2.06
CA ARG A 44 14.47 0.46 -2.94
C ARG A 44 15.61 1.06 -2.12
N ARG A 45 16.83 0.59 -2.39
CA ARG A 45 18.04 1.26 -1.92
C ARG A 45 18.49 2.22 -3.01
N MET A 46 18.51 3.51 -2.72
CA MET A 46 18.97 4.55 -3.66
C MET A 46 20.16 5.29 -3.08
N HIS A 47 21.08 5.73 -3.93
CA HIS A 47 22.14 6.63 -3.50
C HIS A 47 21.56 8.05 -3.34
N ASP A 48 21.87 8.71 -2.23
CA ASP A 48 21.60 10.14 -2.10
C ASP A 48 22.49 10.89 -3.11
N GLY A 49 21.87 11.62 -4.05
CA GLY A 49 22.55 12.30 -5.16
C GLY A 49 23.44 13.48 -4.74
N GLY A 50 23.69 13.65 -3.43
CA GLY A 50 24.40 14.78 -2.85
C GLY A 50 25.90 14.86 -3.12
N GLN A 51 26.57 13.78 -3.56
CA GLN A 51 28.03 13.81 -3.81
C GLN A 51 28.47 12.82 -4.90
N GLY A 52 28.60 13.32 -6.13
CA GLY A 52 29.43 12.72 -7.18
C GLY A 52 28.69 12.32 -8.46
N PRO A 53 29.29 12.49 -9.64
CA PRO A 53 28.67 12.12 -10.90
C PRO A 53 28.66 10.60 -11.04
N ALA A 54 27.52 10.05 -11.45
CA ALA A 54 27.24 8.63 -11.72
C ALA A 54 26.83 7.77 -10.51
N ALA A 55 25.55 7.85 -10.13
CA ALA A 55 24.59 6.79 -10.45
C ALA A 55 23.28 7.05 -9.69
N THR A 56 22.32 7.73 -10.33
CA THR A 56 20.91 7.64 -9.95
C THR A 56 20.43 6.23 -10.28
N GLY A 57 20.74 5.27 -9.42
CA GLY A 57 20.49 3.85 -9.66
C GLY A 57 20.39 3.06 -8.36
N ASN A 58 19.77 1.89 -8.46
CA ASN A 58 19.61 0.98 -7.32
C ASN A 58 20.99 0.61 -6.74
N CYS A 59 21.17 0.84 -5.45
CA CYS A 59 22.38 0.50 -4.71
C CYS A 59 22.39 -1.00 -4.40
N VAL A 60 23.23 -1.75 -5.13
CA VAL A 60 23.36 -3.22 -4.98
C VAL A 60 24.35 -3.58 -3.86
N THR A 61 25.13 -2.62 -3.36
CA THR A 61 26.18 -2.86 -2.36
C THR A 61 25.61 -2.91 -0.94
N VAL A 62 25.79 -4.05 -0.25
CA VAL A 62 25.43 -4.23 1.16
C VAL A 62 26.32 -3.34 2.04
N GLY A 63 25.71 -2.50 2.89
CA GLY A 63 26.44 -1.65 3.84
C GLY A 63 27.01 -0.35 3.26
N CYS A 64 26.54 0.10 2.09
CA CYS A 64 26.98 1.37 1.53
C CYS A 64 26.47 2.55 2.38
N PRO A 65 27.37 3.44 2.86
CA PRO A 65 27.00 4.54 3.77
C PRO A 65 26.22 5.67 3.09
N ALA A 66 26.26 5.75 1.75
CA ALA A 66 25.54 6.75 0.95
C ALA A 66 24.18 6.25 0.44
N CYS A 67 23.74 5.05 0.84
CA CYS A 67 22.47 4.48 0.39
C CYS A 67 21.35 4.78 1.38
N THR A 68 20.33 5.47 0.90
CA THR A 68 19.05 5.65 1.57
C THR A 68 18.09 4.53 1.17
N VAL A 69 17.13 4.25 2.03
CA VAL A 69 16.05 3.31 1.75
C VAL A 69 14.78 4.11 1.49
N GLU A 70 14.17 3.91 0.34
CA GLU A 70 12.89 4.51 -0.03
C GLU A 70 11.86 3.41 -0.24
N ASP A 71 10.64 3.65 0.22
CA ASP A 71 9.51 2.76 0.03
C ASP A 71 8.57 3.33 -1.01
N ALA A 72 8.51 2.69 -2.18
CA ALA A 72 7.65 3.10 -3.28
C ALA A 72 6.37 2.25 -3.31
N THR A 73 5.20 2.87 -3.33
CA THR A 73 3.92 2.15 -3.52
C THR A 73 3.82 1.66 -4.95
N VAL A 74 3.71 0.34 -5.12
CA VAL A 74 3.55 -0.31 -6.44
C VAL A 74 2.14 -0.82 -6.69
N GLY A 75 1.29 -0.83 -5.66
CA GLY A 75 -0.13 -1.14 -5.76
C GLY A 75 -0.84 -0.79 -4.47
N SER A 76 -2.14 -0.53 -4.56
CA SER A 76 -3.00 -0.23 -3.41
C SER A 76 -4.38 -0.84 -3.60
N MET A 77 -5.01 -1.20 -2.49
CA MET A 77 -6.38 -1.70 -2.46
C MET A 77 -7.04 -1.30 -1.14
N THR A 78 -8.32 -0.96 -1.21
CA THR A 78 -9.16 -0.71 -0.04
C THR A 78 -9.97 -1.95 0.29
N PHE A 79 -9.97 -2.35 1.56
CA PHE A 79 -10.76 -3.45 2.10
C PHE A 79 -11.75 -2.93 3.13
N TYR A 80 -12.94 -3.51 3.15
CA TYR A 80 -13.92 -3.27 4.19
C TYR A 80 -14.04 -4.51 5.06
N ARG A 81 -13.77 -4.36 6.35
CA ARG A 81 -14.06 -5.41 7.33
C ARG A 81 -15.43 -5.16 7.92
N VAL A 82 -16.27 -6.19 7.87
CA VAL A 82 -17.66 -6.13 8.30
C VAL A 82 -17.82 -6.79 9.67
N HIS A 83 -18.37 -6.06 10.63
CA HIS A 83 -18.79 -6.58 11.92
C HIS A 83 -20.23 -7.05 11.82
N LEU A 84 -20.47 -8.36 12.01
CA LEU A 84 -21.82 -8.94 11.96
C LEU A 84 -22.54 -8.88 13.31
N ASP A 85 -21.82 -8.57 14.37
CA ASP A 85 -22.30 -8.46 15.76
C ASP A 85 -22.64 -7.02 16.17
N ARG A 86 -22.41 -6.03 15.30
CA ARG A 86 -22.49 -4.60 15.64
C ARG A 86 -23.19 -3.79 14.56
N GLY A 87 -23.75 -2.65 14.98
CA GLY A 87 -24.28 -1.65 14.07
C GLY A 87 -25.50 -2.08 13.27
N ARG A 88 -25.57 -1.65 12.01
CA ARG A 88 -26.70 -1.84 11.10
C ARG A 88 -26.56 -3.13 10.30
N ASN A 89 -27.56 -3.43 9.48
CA ASN A 89 -27.51 -4.56 8.55
C ASN A 89 -26.27 -4.43 7.62
N ALA A 90 -25.34 -5.37 7.75
CA ALA A 90 -24.09 -5.47 7.01
C ALA A 90 -24.25 -5.37 5.48
N PHE A 91 -25.32 -5.94 4.92
CA PHE A 91 -25.59 -5.87 3.49
C PHE A 91 -25.85 -4.43 3.04
N ARG A 92 -26.68 -3.69 3.79
CA ARG A 92 -26.96 -2.28 3.47
C ARG A 92 -25.74 -1.38 3.65
N ALA A 93 -24.92 -1.64 4.67
CA ALA A 93 -23.71 -0.85 4.90
C ALA A 93 -22.73 -1.03 3.72
N MET A 94 -22.52 -2.26 3.26
CA MET A 94 -21.65 -2.55 2.11
C MET A 94 -22.19 -1.98 0.80
N GLU A 95 -23.50 -2.04 0.55
CA GLU A 95 -24.14 -1.48 -0.64
C GLU A 95 -23.84 0.03 -0.75
N GLN A 96 -24.05 0.78 0.33
CA GLN A 96 -23.87 2.22 0.35
C GLN A 96 -22.42 2.67 0.17
N GLU A 97 -21.46 1.99 0.80
CA GLU A 97 -20.03 2.27 0.59
C GLU A 97 -19.55 1.86 -0.81
N SER A 98 -20.21 0.89 -1.46
CA SER A 98 -19.86 0.46 -2.81
C SER A 98 -20.37 1.39 -3.91
N GLU A 99 -21.48 2.11 -3.66
CA GLU A 99 -22.05 3.08 -4.60
C GLU A 99 -21.17 4.32 -4.80
N GLU A 100 -20.20 4.58 -3.92
CA GLU A 100 -19.25 5.70 -4.08
C GLU A 100 -18.02 5.34 -4.93
N LEU A 101 -17.84 4.08 -5.33
CA LEU A 101 -16.66 3.60 -6.07
C LEU A 101 -16.74 3.76 -7.61
N TYR A 102 -17.53 4.72 -8.12
CA TYR A 102 -17.71 4.97 -9.56
C TYR A 102 -16.53 5.70 -10.23
#